data_AF-A8V4R8-F1
#
_entry.id   AF-A8V4R8-F1
#
_cell.length_a   1.000
_cell.length_b   1.000
_cell.length_c   1.000
_cell.angle_alpha   90.00
_cell.angle_beta   90.00
_cell.angle_gamma   90.00
#
_symmetry.space_group_name_H-M   'P 1'
#
loop_
_entity.id
_entity.type
_entity.pdbx_description
1 polymer ?
#
loop_
_entity_poly.entity_id
_entity_poly.type
_entity_poly.pdbx_seq_one_letter_code
_entity_poly.pdbx_strand_id
1 'polypeptide(L)'
;GKNTLHPMGWDAFGMPAENAAIKSKIHPAKWTYENIDYMKKQLKRLGFSYDWDREIATCNSDYYKWNQWIFLKMFEKGIAYRKSAFVNWCPHDLTVLANEQVIEGRCWRCDTPVVQKEIPSWYLKITDYAEVLLDDLKELEGKWPDAVITMQKNWIGKSIGATIKFPIENSTAVLEVFTTRPDTIFGITFMALAPEHPLVLELAKGTEYENEVNGFVNKYTTMSTRERNIVEEKEGVFTGRYAVHPITGEKIPIWTANYILWGYGTGAIMAVPAHDERDHEFAKKYAVPIKPVIKPVEGDWDYEKEAYTEEGILINSNSFDGLKSSEAKEKITQYLEEKGIGEKTINFRLRDWNISRQRYWGTPIPIIYCNECGIVPVPEENLPVVLPENVEFTGMGNPLEKVEEFVNTKCPKCGKPAKRETDTMDTFIDSSWYFLRY
;
A
#
# COMPACT_ATOMS: atom_id res chain seq x y z
N GLY A 1 -30.77 30.56 19.85
CA GLY A 1 -29.48 30.20 19.23
C GLY A 1 -29.10 28.80 19.67
N LYS A 2 -28.55 27.98 18.78
CA LYS A 2 -27.94 26.71 19.19
C LYS A 2 -26.66 27.00 19.99
N ASN A 3 -26.22 26.06 20.84
CA ASN A 3 -24.88 26.12 21.42
C ASN A 3 -23.87 25.64 20.36
N THR A 4 -23.15 26.57 19.74
CA THR A 4 -22.30 26.30 18.57
C THR A 4 -20.83 26.19 18.99
N LEU A 5 -20.20 25.05 18.71
CA LEU A 5 -18.74 24.90 18.79
C LEU A 5 -18.12 25.22 17.43
N HIS A 6 -17.23 26.21 17.39
CA HIS A 6 -16.49 26.61 16.20
C HIS A 6 -15.01 26.74 16.56
N PRO A 7 -14.24 25.64 16.57
CA PRO A 7 -12.88 25.63 17.05
C PRO A 7 -11.87 25.94 15.94
N MET A 8 -10.62 26.25 16.31
CA MET A 8 -9.51 26.45 15.40
C MET A 8 -8.20 25.98 16.06
N GLY A 9 -7.24 25.56 15.23
CA GLY A 9 -5.96 25.02 15.67
C GLY A 9 -5.03 24.80 14.49
N TRP A 10 -3.88 24.20 14.77
CA TRP A 10 -2.73 24.19 13.87
C TRP A 10 -2.23 22.76 13.67
N ASP A 11 -2.42 22.24 12.46
CA ASP A 11 -1.72 21.03 12.02
C ASP A 11 -0.27 21.39 11.69
N ALA A 12 0.61 21.14 12.63
CA ALA A 12 1.87 21.85 12.81
C ALA A 12 3.12 20.97 12.69
N PHE A 13 2.95 19.65 12.57
CA PHE A 13 4.02 18.71 12.25
C PHE A 13 4.18 18.51 10.74
N GLY A 14 5.23 17.76 10.36
CA GLY A 14 5.43 17.24 9.02
C GLY A 14 6.29 18.04 8.08
N MET A 15 6.28 17.53 6.85
CA MET A 15 7.14 17.96 5.77
C MET A 15 7.04 19.45 5.40
N PRO A 16 5.86 20.10 5.37
CA PRO A 16 5.79 21.52 4.98
C PRO A 16 6.58 22.43 5.94
N ALA A 17 6.42 22.23 7.24
CA ALA A 17 7.14 23.00 8.27
C ALA A 17 8.64 22.68 8.27
N GLU A 18 9.00 21.40 8.18
CA GLU A 18 10.40 20.94 8.17
C GLU A 18 11.16 21.50 6.95
N ASN A 19 10.59 21.41 5.75
CA ASN A 19 11.22 21.91 4.53
C ASN A 19 11.40 23.44 4.56
N ALA A 20 10.40 24.18 5.05
CA ALA A 20 10.47 25.63 5.16
C ALA A 20 11.54 26.07 6.18
N ALA A 21 11.62 25.36 7.31
CA ALA A 21 12.61 25.57 8.36
C ALA A 21 14.05 25.33 7.86
N ILE A 22 14.27 24.24 7.12
CA ILE A 22 15.57 23.94 6.48
C ILE A 22 15.97 25.05 5.49
N LYS A 23 15.06 25.49 4.62
CA LYS A 23 15.31 26.56 3.64
C LYS A 23 15.67 27.88 4.31
N SER A 24 14.99 28.21 5.40
CA SER A 24 15.20 29.44 6.17
C SER A 24 16.32 29.34 7.20
N LYS A 25 16.94 28.16 7.38
CA LYS A 25 17.96 27.86 8.40
C LYS A 25 17.50 28.21 9.82
N ILE A 26 16.23 27.95 10.13
CA ILE A 26 15.61 28.18 11.43
C ILE A 26 15.14 26.83 12.00
N HIS A 27 15.12 26.67 13.32
CA HIS A 27 14.57 25.46 13.95
C HIS A 27 13.06 25.31 13.61
N PRO A 28 12.57 24.11 13.22
CA PRO A 28 11.17 23.90 12.84
C PRO A 28 10.15 24.40 13.86
N ALA A 29 10.38 24.14 15.16
CA ALA A 29 9.53 24.67 16.23
C ALA A 29 9.36 26.20 16.17
N LYS A 30 10.47 26.93 16.03
CA LYS A 30 10.45 28.40 15.99
C LYS A 30 9.68 28.91 14.77
N TRP A 31 9.98 28.36 13.59
CA TRP A 31 9.25 28.67 12.35
C TRP A 31 7.75 28.44 12.49
N THR A 32 7.37 27.30 13.06
CA THR A 32 5.97 26.93 13.27
C THR A 32 5.25 27.89 14.22
N TYR A 33 5.82 28.17 15.40
CA TYR A 33 5.16 29.06 16.37
C TYR A 33 5.07 30.52 15.91
N GLU A 34 6.07 31.01 15.15
CA GLU A 34 6.01 32.35 14.53
C GLU A 34 4.89 32.44 13.49
N ASN A 35 4.71 31.40 12.67
CA ASN A 35 3.61 31.34 11.69
C ASN A 35 2.25 31.21 12.36
N ILE A 36 2.14 30.41 13.42
CA ILE A 36 0.91 30.29 14.23
C ILE A 36 0.49 31.67 14.76
N ASP A 37 1.39 32.41 15.40
CA ASP A 37 1.08 33.75 15.93
C ASP A 37 0.66 34.72 14.82
N TYR A 38 1.36 34.70 13.68
CA TYR A 38 1.03 35.54 12.52
C TYR A 38 -0.34 35.21 11.92
N MET A 39 -0.60 33.94 11.61
CA MET A 39 -1.88 33.49 11.02
C MET A 39 -3.05 33.70 11.99
N LYS A 40 -2.83 33.51 13.29
CA LYS A 40 -3.84 33.78 14.33
C LYS A 40 -4.28 35.23 14.32
N LYS A 41 -3.34 36.18 14.19
CA LYS A 41 -3.65 37.61 14.06
C LYS A 41 -4.48 37.89 12.80
N GLN A 42 -4.17 37.25 11.67
CA GLN A 42 -4.95 37.39 10.44
C GLN A 42 -6.39 36.88 10.60
N LEU A 43 -6.57 35.68 11.17
CA LEU A 43 -7.90 35.09 11.40
C LEU A 43 -8.74 35.95 12.37
N LYS A 44 -8.13 36.47 13.44
CA LYS A 44 -8.80 37.42 14.35
C LYS A 44 -9.20 38.71 13.64
N ARG A 45 -8.38 39.23 12.73
CA ARG A 45 -8.70 40.44 11.94
C ARG A 45 -9.84 40.22 10.94
N LEU A 46 -9.98 39.01 10.40
CA LEU A 46 -11.12 38.63 9.55
C LEU A 46 -12.43 38.51 10.34
N GLY A 47 -12.37 38.50 11.68
CA GLY A 47 -13.55 38.47 12.54
C GLY A 47 -14.21 37.10 12.65
N PHE A 48 -13.48 36.01 12.39
CA PHE A 48 -14.00 34.67 12.61
C PHE A 48 -14.25 34.42 14.10
N SER A 49 -15.47 33.98 14.44
CA SER A 49 -15.88 33.69 15.81
C SER A 49 -15.41 32.28 16.24
N TYR A 50 -14.11 32.07 16.30
CA TYR A 50 -13.53 30.83 16.83
C TYR A 50 -13.48 30.82 18.35
N ASP A 51 -13.69 29.65 18.95
CA ASP A 51 -13.40 29.38 20.36
C ASP A 51 -11.88 29.17 20.55
N TRP A 52 -11.17 30.28 20.80
CA TRP A 52 -9.72 30.26 20.98
C TRP A 52 -9.27 29.63 22.30
N ASP A 53 -10.17 29.37 23.25
CA ASP A 53 -9.84 28.66 24.50
C ASP A 53 -9.59 27.16 24.24
N ARG A 54 -10.05 26.65 23.09
CA ARG A 54 -9.84 25.28 22.62
C ARG A 54 -8.74 25.17 21.56
N GLU A 55 -7.91 26.20 21.41
CA GLU A 55 -6.82 26.17 20.44
C GLU A 55 -5.85 25.00 20.70
N ILE A 56 -5.53 24.25 19.65
CA ILE A 56 -4.54 23.18 19.68
C ILE A 56 -3.43 23.45 18.67
N ALA A 57 -2.22 23.00 18.97
CA ALA A 57 -1.13 22.88 18.00
C ALA A 57 -0.60 21.44 18.07
N THR A 58 -0.65 20.71 16.96
CA THR A 58 -0.38 19.26 16.96
C THR A 58 1.07 18.93 17.32
N CYS A 59 2.00 19.86 17.09
CA CYS A 59 3.41 19.73 17.46
C CYS A 59 3.71 19.91 18.95
N ASN A 60 2.73 20.29 19.78
CA ASN A 60 2.91 20.41 21.21
C ASN A 60 2.86 19.03 21.89
N SER A 61 3.75 18.78 22.86
CA SER A 61 3.81 17.52 23.62
C SER A 61 2.51 17.21 24.37
N ASP A 62 1.75 18.22 24.77
CA ASP A 62 0.43 18.02 25.38
C ASP A 62 -0.64 17.51 24.41
N TYR A 63 -0.41 17.66 23.11
CA TYR A 63 -1.21 17.05 22.05
C TYR A 63 -0.67 15.67 21.69
N TYR A 64 0.59 15.59 21.22
CA TYR A 64 1.10 14.35 20.63
C TYR A 64 1.37 13.22 21.63
N LYS A 65 1.37 13.50 22.95
CA LYS A 65 1.31 12.42 23.96
C LYS A 65 0.12 11.49 23.73
N TRP A 66 -0.99 12.02 23.21
CA TRP A 66 -2.18 11.25 22.88
C TRP A 66 -2.04 10.47 21.58
N ASN A 67 -1.29 10.96 20.58
CA ASN A 67 -0.91 10.15 19.42
C ASN A 67 -0.12 8.91 19.86
N GLN A 68 0.86 9.11 20.74
CA GLN A 68 1.68 8.04 21.31
C GLN A 68 0.81 7.05 22.09
N TRP A 69 -0.09 7.56 22.92
CA TRP A 69 -1.03 6.72 23.67
C TRP A 69 -1.96 5.91 22.74
N ILE A 70 -2.57 6.54 21.73
CA ILE A 70 -3.42 5.86 20.73
C ILE A 70 -2.62 4.76 20.02
N PHE A 71 -1.38 5.05 19.61
CA PHE A 71 -0.50 4.08 18.99
C PHE A 71 -0.23 2.89 19.92
N LEU A 72 0.07 3.11 21.20
CA LEU A 72 0.26 2.02 22.18
C LEU A 72 -0.99 1.15 22.29
N LYS A 73 -2.19 1.75 22.32
CA LYS A 73 -3.45 1.00 22.33
C LYS A 73 -3.71 0.22 21.04
N MET A 74 -3.32 0.76 19.89
CA MET A 74 -3.35 0.04 18.62
C MET A 74 -2.33 -1.10 18.60
N PHE A 75 -1.14 -0.91 19.19
CA PHE A 75 -0.10 -1.93 19.28
C PHE A 75 -0.51 -3.08 20.19
N GLU A 76 -1.06 -2.79 21.38
CA GLU A 76 -1.62 -3.77 22.31
C GLU A 76 -2.72 -4.63 21.66
N LYS A 77 -3.54 -4.03 20.79
CA LYS A 77 -4.62 -4.71 20.07
C LYS A 77 -4.16 -5.41 18.78
N GLY A 78 -2.87 -5.34 18.44
CA GLY A 78 -2.33 -5.94 17.21
C GLY A 78 -2.71 -5.22 15.91
N ILE A 79 -3.24 -3.99 16.02
CA ILE A 79 -3.57 -3.09 14.90
C ILE A 79 -2.30 -2.39 14.41
N ALA A 80 -1.46 -1.90 15.32
CA ALA A 80 -0.15 -1.38 14.97
C ALA A 80 0.87 -2.52 14.94
N TYR A 81 1.64 -2.63 13.87
CA TYR A 81 2.64 -3.68 13.71
C TYR A 81 3.80 -3.22 12.84
N ARG A 82 4.92 -3.92 12.91
CA ARG A 82 6.12 -3.63 12.12
C ARG A 82 6.28 -4.65 11.00
N LYS A 83 6.49 -4.20 9.77
CA LYS A 83 6.88 -5.03 8.63
C LYS A 83 7.87 -4.29 7.74
N SER A 84 8.65 -5.04 6.99
CA SER A 84 9.47 -4.45 5.92
C SER A 84 8.59 -3.96 4.79
N ALA A 85 8.97 -2.83 4.20
CA ALA A 85 8.29 -2.27 3.06
C ALA A 85 9.27 -1.69 2.07
N PHE A 86 8.98 -1.88 0.78
CA PHE A 86 9.64 -1.14 -0.27
C PHE A 86 9.13 0.30 -0.26
N VAL A 87 10.06 1.23 -0.11
CA VAL A 87 9.79 2.66 -0.13
C VAL A 87 10.66 3.33 -1.18
N ASN A 88 10.14 4.41 -1.76
CA ASN A 88 10.92 5.29 -2.63
C ASN A 88 12.04 5.91 -1.79
N TRP A 89 13.30 5.61 -2.10
CA TRP A 89 14.46 6.08 -1.37
C TRP A 89 15.33 6.95 -2.28
N CYS A 90 15.68 8.14 -1.82
CA CYS A 90 16.70 8.95 -2.48
C CYS A 90 18.09 8.60 -1.92
N PRO A 91 19.01 8.04 -2.72
CA PRO A 91 20.35 7.68 -2.23
C PRO A 91 21.24 8.90 -1.96
N HIS A 92 20.95 10.05 -2.57
CA HIS A 92 21.66 11.31 -2.30
C HIS A 92 21.17 11.95 -1.00
N ASP A 93 19.86 12.10 -0.85
CA ASP A 93 19.28 12.75 0.33
C ASP A 93 19.18 11.80 1.53
N LEU A 94 19.47 10.50 1.34
CA LEU A 94 19.39 9.47 2.37
C LEU A 94 18.04 9.49 3.12
N THR A 95 16.93 9.67 2.39
CA THR A 95 15.59 9.73 3.00
C THR A 95 14.55 9.11 2.09
N VAL A 96 13.42 8.76 2.71
CA VAL A 96 12.24 8.25 2.03
C VAL A 96 11.47 9.40 1.39
N LEU A 97 10.99 9.15 0.18
CA LEU A 97 10.14 10.05 -0.59
C LEU A 97 8.71 9.49 -0.65
N ALA A 98 7.72 10.37 -0.48
CA ALA A 98 6.35 10.02 -0.85
C ALA A 98 6.25 9.84 -2.38
N ASN A 99 5.18 9.19 -2.88
CA ASN A 99 5.00 8.99 -4.32
C ASN A 99 4.96 10.31 -5.11
N GLU A 100 4.40 11.36 -4.49
CA GLU A 100 4.28 12.72 -5.05
C GLU A 100 5.64 13.43 -5.13
N GLN A 101 6.62 12.97 -4.35
CA GLN A 101 7.98 13.52 -4.30
C GLN A 101 8.93 12.86 -5.31
N VAL A 102 8.42 11.89 -6.08
CA VAL A 102 9.13 11.26 -7.18
C VAL A 102 8.60 11.84 -8.49
N ILE A 103 9.42 12.67 -9.13
CA ILE A 103 9.10 13.32 -10.41
C ILE A 103 9.93 12.61 -11.47
N GLU A 104 9.27 11.90 -12.38
CA GLU A 104 9.93 11.15 -13.47
C GLU A 104 11.05 10.22 -12.94
N GLY A 105 10.74 9.48 -11.87
CA GLY A 105 11.69 8.56 -11.22
C GLY A 105 12.80 9.20 -10.42
N ARG A 106 12.80 10.53 -10.30
CA ARG A 106 13.86 11.28 -9.64
C ARG A 106 13.34 12.03 -8.43
N CYS A 107 14.25 12.28 -7.48
CA CYS A 107 13.94 13.07 -6.31
C CYS A 107 13.61 14.51 -6.72
N TRP A 108 12.45 15.02 -6.29
CA TRP A 108 12.02 16.39 -6.57
C TRP A 108 12.97 17.51 -6.07
N ARG A 109 13.93 17.19 -5.18
CA ARG A 109 14.90 18.16 -4.63
C ARG A 109 16.24 18.16 -5.34
N CYS A 110 16.74 16.99 -5.72
CA CYS A 110 18.14 16.81 -6.13
C CYS A 110 18.29 16.05 -7.45
N ASP A 111 17.19 15.74 -8.14
CA ASP A 111 17.12 15.03 -9.42
C ASP A 111 17.84 13.67 -9.45
N THR A 112 18.22 13.14 -8.29
CA THR A 112 18.86 11.85 -8.16
C THR A 112 17.84 10.74 -8.44
N PRO A 113 18.16 9.72 -9.25
CA PRO A 113 17.29 8.56 -9.45
C PRO A 113 16.90 7.94 -8.11
N VAL A 114 15.59 7.78 -7.94
CA VAL A 114 14.99 7.14 -6.77
C VAL A 114 15.14 5.65 -6.93
N VAL A 115 15.48 4.97 -5.85
CA VAL A 115 15.56 3.51 -5.80
C VAL A 115 14.52 2.97 -4.85
N GLN A 116 14.01 1.77 -5.09
CA GLN A 116 13.25 1.07 -4.06
C GLN A 116 14.23 0.54 -3.00
N LYS A 117 13.94 0.84 -1.74
CA LYS A 117 14.69 0.30 -0.61
C LYS A 117 13.72 -0.37 0.34
N GLU A 118 14.07 -1.57 0.78
CA GLU A 118 13.33 -2.25 1.83
C GLU A 118 13.71 -1.64 3.19
N ILE A 119 12.73 -1.05 3.89
CA ILE A 119 12.92 -0.44 5.21
C ILE A 119 11.86 -0.99 6.18
N PRO A 120 12.26 -1.50 7.37
CA PRO A 120 11.33 -1.83 8.43
C PRO A 120 10.52 -0.61 8.86
N SER A 121 9.20 -0.66 8.68
CA SER A 121 8.29 0.46 8.94
C SER A 121 7.11 0.04 9.81
N TRP A 122 6.50 1.00 10.49
CA TRP A 122 5.28 0.82 11.26
C TRP A 122 4.03 1.00 10.42
N TYR A 123 3.10 0.06 10.57
CA TYR A 123 1.84 0.01 9.85
C TYR A 123 0.66 -0.04 10.81
N LEU A 124 -0.44 0.58 10.40
CA LEU A 124 -1.76 0.40 11.02
C LEU A 124 -2.64 -0.47 10.11
N LYS A 125 -3.23 -1.52 10.68
CA LYS A 125 -4.15 -2.45 9.99
C LYS A 125 -5.51 -1.83 9.71
N ILE A 126 -5.55 -0.78 8.88
CA ILE A 126 -6.81 -0.20 8.41
C ILE A 126 -7.60 -1.19 7.55
N THR A 127 -6.94 -2.20 6.96
CA THR A 127 -7.61 -3.24 6.17
C THR A 127 -8.52 -4.14 7.00
N ASP A 128 -8.24 -4.35 8.30
CA ASP A 128 -9.15 -5.05 9.22
C ASP A 128 -10.51 -4.32 9.36
N TYR A 129 -10.54 -3.03 9.02
CA TYR A 129 -11.73 -2.17 9.05
C TYR A 129 -12.30 -1.88 7.66
N ALA A 130 -11.76 -2.46 6.58
CA ALA A 130 -12.14 -2.13 5.21
C ALA A 130 -13.63 -2.33 4.91
N GLU A 131 -14.22 -3.43 5.41
CA GLU A 131 -15.65 -3.71 5.25
C GLU A 131 -16.51 -2.67 5.97
N VAL A 132 -16.18 -2.37 7.23
CA VAL A 132 -16.89 -1.38 8.05
C VAL A 132 -16.81 0.01 7.41
N LEU A 133 -15.60 0.42 7.01
CA LEU A 133 -15.39 1.69 6.31
C LEU A 133 -16.20 1.79 5.02
N LEU A 134 -16.37 0.69 4.29
CA LEU A 134 -17.14 0.67 3.05
C LEU A 134 -18.65 0.70 3.30
N ASP A 135 -19.12 -0.07 4.28
CA ASP A 135 -20.55 -0.17 4.60
C ASP A 135 -21.08 1.13 5.22
N ASP A 136 -20.31 1.75 6.11
CA ASP A 136 -20.71 2.99 6.79
C ASP A 136 -20.80 4.18 5.83
N LEU A 137 -20.20 4.11 4.63
CA LEU A 137 -20.42 5.12 3.58
C LEU A 137 -21.89 5.26 3.19
N LYS A 138 -22.69 4.19 3.33
CA LYS A 138 -24.14 4.23 3.07
C LYS A 138 -24.86 5.18 4.04
N GLU A 139 -24.40 5.29 5.28
CA GLU A 139 -24.98 6.20 6.27
C GLU A 139 -24.71 7.68 5.97
N LEU A 140 -23.72 7.94 5.10
CA LEU A 140 -23.29 9.27 4.68
C LEU A 140 -23.93 9.72 3.36
N GLU A 141 -24.63 8.83 2.65
CA GLU A 141 -25.33 9.16 1.41
C GLU A 141 -26.38 10.25 1.65
N GLY A 142 -26.39 11.27 0.78
CA GLY A 142 -27.22 12.48 0.95
C GLY A 142 -26.74 13.47 2.03
N LYS A 143 -25.73 13.12 2.83
CA LYS A 143 -25.08 14.02 3.81
C LYS A 143 -23.72 14.50 3.33
N TRP A 144 -23.02 13.66 2.57
CA TRP A 144 -21.71 13.95 1.97
C TRP A 144 -21.84 14.11 0.45
N PRO A 145 -20.90 14.81 -0.21
CA PRO A 145 -20.87 14.87 -1.66
C PRO A 145 -20.64 13.49 -2.27
N ASP A 146 -21.44 13.11 -3.27
CA ASP A 146 -21.37 11.80 -3.93
C ASP A 146 -19.98 11.50 -4.54
N ALA A 147 -19.29 12.55 -5.00
CA ALA A 147 -17.92 12.43 -5.51
C ALA A 147 -16.96 11.91 -4.43
N VAL A 148 -17.06 12.38 -3.18
CA VAL A 148 -16.21 11.93 -2.06
C VAL A 148 -16.52 10.49 -1.70
N ILE A 149 -17.81 10.13 -1.62
CA ILE A 149 -18.25 8.76 -1.36
C ILE A 149 -17.73 7.81 -2.44
N THR A 150 -17.87 8.19 -3.71
CA THR A 150 -17.42 7.39 -4.86
C THR A 150 -15.90 7.23 -4.85
N MET A 151 -15.15 8.29 -4.56
CA MET A 151 -13.69 8.22 -4.41
C MET A 151 -13.28 7.24 -3.32
N GLN A 152 -13.96 7.24 -2.16
CA GLN A 152 -13.66 6.30 -1.08
C GLN A 152 -14.06 4.86 -1.41
N LYS A 153 -15.25 4.63 -2.00
CA LYS A 153 -15.67 3.29 -2.47
C LYS A 153 -14.64 2.71 -3.44
N ASN A 154 -14.18 3.51 -4.40
CA ASN A 154 -13.15 3.11 -5.35
C ASN A 154 -11.81 2.88 -4.64
N TRP A 155 -11.37 3.78 -3.76
CA TRP A 155 -10.12 3.66 -2.99
C TRP A 155 -10.06 2.37 -2.17
N ILE A 156 -11.12 2.08 -1.41
CA ILE A 156 -11.27 0.86 -0.62
C ILE A 156 -11.29 -0.37 -1.55
N GLY A 157 -12.08 -0.28 -2.64
CA GLY A 157 -12.03 -1.21 -3.76
C GLY A 157 -12.28 -2.65 -3.36
N LYS A 158 -13.43 -2.94 -2.75
CA LYS A 158 -13.85 -4.31 -2.43
C LYS A 158 -14.12 -5.10 -3.71
N SER A 159 -13.55 -6.29 -3.78
CA SER A 159 -13.71 -7.23 -4.88
C SER A 159 -14.00 -8.61 -4.32
N ILE A 160 -15.08 -9.23 -4.80
CA ILE A 160 -15.42 -10.61 -4.44
C ILE A 160 -14.94 -11.49 -5.60
N GLY A 161 -14.18 -12.53 -5.27
CA GLY A 161 -13.58 -13.41 -6.25
C GLY A 161 -13.25 -14.77 -5.67
N ALA A 162 -12.29 -15.43 -6.29
CA ALA A 162 -11.74 -16.68 -5.80
C ALA A 162 -10.21 -16.62 -5.76
N THR A 163 -9.62 -17.18 -4.71
CA THR A 163 -8.22 -17.58 -4.70
C THR A 163 -8.11 -18.97 -5.28
N ILE A 164 -7.22 -19.17 -6.24
CA ILE A 164 -7.05 -20.43 -6.97
C ILE A 164 -5.61 -20.88 -6.84
N LYS A 165 -5.40 -22.18 -6.58
CA LYS A 165 -4.10 -22.80 -6.37
C LYS A 165 -3.65 -23.53 -7.64
N PHE A 166 -2.53 -23.10 -8.20
CA PHE A 166 -1.91 -23.69 -9.39
C PHE A 166 -0.60 -24.38 -9.00
N PRO A 167 -0.54 -25.73 -9.01
CA PRO A 167 0.71 -26.44 -8.80
C PRO A 167 1.75 -26.06 -9.85
N ILE A 168 3.02 -25.91 -9.45
CA ILE A 168 4.11 -25.67 -10.40
C ILE A 168 4.66 -27.01 -10.87
N GLU A 169 4.87 -27.14 -12.18
CA GLU A 169 5.40 -28.37 -12.77
C GLU A 169 6.75 -28.75 -12.15
N ASN A 170 6.90 -30.03 -11.78
CA ASN A 170 8.13 -30.59 -11.19
C ASN A 170 8.58 -29.87 -9.90
N SER A 171 7.66 -29.25 -9.17
CA SER A 171 7.92 -28.56 -7.91
C SER A 171 6.85 -28.89 -6.87
N THR A 172 7.20 -28.75 -5.59
CA THR A 172 6.23 -28.77 -4.48
C THR A 172 5.60 -27.39 -4.25
N ALA A 173 6.09 -26.36 -4.95
CA ALA A 173 5.55 -25.01 -4.86
C ALA A 173 4.17 -24.92 -5.54
N VAL A 174 3.32 -24.09 -4.97
CA VAL A 174 1.98 -23.78 -5.48
C VAL A 174 1.91 -22.28 -5.69
N LEU A 175 1.47 -21.86 -6.88
CA LEU A 175 1.20 -20.48 -7.20
C LEU A 175 -0.27 -20.16 -6.87
N GLU A 176 -0.49 -19.25 -5.95
CA GLU A 176 -1.84 -18.78 -5.60
C GLU A 176 -2.17 -17.52 -6.40
N VAL A 177 -3.39 -17.45 -6.93
CA VAL A 177 -3.89 -16.31 -7.72
C VAL A 177 -5.26 -15.89 -7.22
N PHE A 178 -5.46 -14.59 -7.04
CA PHE A 178 -6.79 -14.01 -6.84
C PHE A 178 -7.39 -13.53 -8.16
N THR A 179 -8.65 -13.88 -8.43
CA THR A 179 -9.42 -13.36 -9.57
C THR A 179 -10.86 -13.01 -9.22
N THR A 180 -11.39 -11.92 -9.79
CA THR A 180 -12.82 -11.58 -9.74
C THR A 180 -13.63 -12.23 -10.85
N ARG A 181 -12.96 -12.95 -11.77
CA ARG A 181 -13.54 -13.66 -12.92
C ARG A 181 -13.23 -15.16 -12.87
N PRO A 182 -13.63 -15.89 -11.81
CA PRO A 182 -13.45 -17.34 -11.78
C PRO A 182 -14.23 -18.03 -12.92
N ASP A 183 -15.24 -17.38 -13.49
CA ASP A 183 -15.97 -17.84 -14.68
C ASP A 183 -15.08 -18.03 -15.92
N THR A 184 -13.92 -17.36 -15.98
CA THR A 184 -13.02 -17.42 -17.14
C THR A 184 -11.86 -18.41 -16.97
N ILE A 185 -11.85 -19.22 -15.90
CA ILE A 185 -10.72 -20.10 -15.55
C ILE A 185 -10.27 -21.01 -16.71
N PHE A 186 -11.18 -21.51 -17.55
CA PHE A 186 -10.82 -22.39 -18.67
C PHE A 186 -10.13 -21.67 -19.83
N GLY A 187 -10.14 -20.33 -19.83
CA GLY A 187 -9.53 -19.47 -20.84
C GLY A 187 -8.11 -19.06 -20.50
N ILE A 188 -7.54 -19.58 -19.41
CA ILE A 188 -6.16 -19.25 -19.01
C ILE A 188 -5.19 -19.79 -20.06
N THR A 189 -4.34 -18.91 -20.58
CA THR A 189 -3.29 -19.30 -21.54
C THR A 189 -1.88 -18.96 -21.08
N PHE A 190 -1.73 -18.12 -20.05
CA PHE A 190 -0.48 -17.93 -19.33
C PHE A 190 -0.73 -17.47 -17.88
N MET A 191 0.28 -17.59 -17.02
CA MET A 191 0.31 -16.98 -15.69
C MET A 191 1.32 -15.83 -15.70
N ALA A 192 1.06 -14.77 -14.94
CA ALA A 192 2.01 -13.66 -14.81
C ALA A 192 2.22 -13.25 -13.35
N LEU A 193 3.47 -13.04 -12.96
CA LEU A 193 3.88 -12.62 -11.63
C LEU A 193 4.43 -11.19 -11.68
N ALA A 194 4.26 -10.46 -10.58
CA ALA A 194 4.95 -9.19 -10.37
C ALA A 194 6.47 -9.42 -10.31
N PRO A 195 7.31 -8.49 -10.81
CA PRO A 195 8.76 -8.63 -10.76
C PRO A 195 9.32 -8.83 -9.34
N GLU A 196 8.66 -8.30 -8.32
CA GLU A 196 9.04 -8.45 -6.91
C GLU A 196 8.61 -9.77 -6.28
N HIS A 197 7.83 -10.59 -6.99
CA HIS A 197 7.31 -11.83 -6.44
C HIS A 197 8.46 -12.81 -6.15
N PRO A 198 8.60 -13.35 -4.92
CA PRO A 198 9.73 -14.19 -4.50
C PRO A 198 9.99 -15.38 -5.43
N LEU A 199 8.91 -16.03 -5.91
CA LEU A 199 9.00 -17.13 -6.87
C LEU A 199 9.61 -16.77 -8.22
N VAL A 200 9.63 -15.51 -8.67
CA VAL A 200 10.13 -15.17 -10.02
C VAL A 200 11.59 -15.58 -10.21
N LEU A 201 12.45 -15.22 -9.26
CA LEU A 201 13.87 -15.57 -9.30
C LEU A 201 14.09 -17.07 -9.07
N GLU A 202 13.27 -17.69 -8.21
CA GLU A 202 13.34 -19.13 -7.95
C GLU A 202 12.97 -19.96 -9.19
N LEU A 203 11.89 -19.57 -9.88
CA LEU A 203 11.40 -20.25 -11.09
C LEU A 203 12.42 -20.17 -12.22
N ALA A 204 13.03 -19.00 -12.42
CA ALA A 204 13.99 -18.77 -13.48
C ALA A 204 15.35 -19.44 -13.23
N LYS A 205 15.66 -19.82 -11.98
CA LYS A 205 16.95 -20.39 -11.59
C LYS A 205 17.26 -21.68 -12.35
N GLY A 206 18.45 -21.74 -12.92
CA GLY A 206 18.94 -22.88 -13.71
C GLY A 206 18.28 -23.03 -15.08
N THR A 207 17.51 -22.04 -15.53
CA THR A 207 16.95 -22.00 -16.90
C THR A 207 17.80 -21.15 -17.81
N GLU A 208 17.63 -21.31 -19.13
CA GLU A 208 18.26 -20.40 -20.11
C GLU A 208 17.76 -18.94 -19.98
N TYR A 209 16.62 -18.73 -19.33
CA TYR A 209 15.99 -17.42 -19.12
C TYR A 209 16.46 -16.71 -17.84
N GLU A 210 17.28 -17.34 -17.00
CA GLU A 210 17.70 -16.80 -15.69
C GLU A 210 18.26 -15.38 -15.79
N ASN A 211 19.17 -15.14 -16.73
CA ASN A 211 19.81 -13.83 -16.90
C ASN A 211 18.82 -12.76 -17.37
N GLU A 212 17.90 -13.12 -18.27
CA GLU A 212 16.89 -12.20 -18.80
C GLU A 212 15.88 -11.82 -17.71
N VAL A 213 15.40 -12.81 -16.93
CA VAL A 213 14.52 -12.59 -15.78
C VAL A 213 15.20 -11.72 -14.73
N ASN A 214 16.46 -12.01 -14.38
CA ASN A 214 17.22 -11.18 -13.43
C ASN A 214 17.34 -9.73 -13.91
N GLY A 215 17.62 -9.52 -15.21
CA GLY A 215 17.67 -8.20 -15.82
C GLY A 215 16.31 -7.47 -15.75
N PHE A 216 15.23 -8.19 -16.04
CA PHE A 216 13.86 -7.65 -15.97
C PHE A 216 13.46 -7.27 -14.55
N VAL A 217 13.71 -8.14 -13.57
CA VAL A 217 13.44 -7.88 -12.16
C VAL A 217 14.23 -6.67 -11.69
N ASN A 218 15.52 -6.58 -12.01
CA ASN A 218 16.34 -5.42 -11.66
C ASN A 218 15.82 -4.14 -12.30
N LYS A 219 15.48 -4.15 -13.60
CA LYS A 219 14.90 -2.99 -14.31
C LYS A 219 13.67 -2.46 -13.59
N TYR A 220 12.74 -3.35 -13.25
CA TYR A 220 11.45 -2.92 -12.70
C TYR A 220 11.52 -2.61 -11.22
N THR A 221 12.25 -3.39 -10.41
CA THR A 221 12.42 -3.14 -8.96
C THR A 221 13.11 -1.81 -8.68
N THR A 222 13.95 -1.29 -9.57
CA THR A 222 14.58 0.02 -9.40
C THR A 222 13.71 1.17 -9.88
N MET A 223 12.69 0.93 -10.71
CA MET A 223 11.74 1.95 -11.16
C MET A 223 10.72 2.29 -10.07
N SER A 224 10.32 3.57 -10.01
CA SER A 224 9.26 4.00 -9.10
C SER A 224 7.87 3.50 -9.55
N THR A 225 6.94 3.35 -8.61
CA THR A 225 5.55 2.94 -8.92
C THR A 225 4.88 3.86 -9.93
N ARG A 226 5.17 5.18 -9.88
CA ARG A 226 4.61 6.16 -10.82
C ARG A 226 5.12 5.95 -12.24
N GLU A 227 6.42 5.70 -12.41
CA GLU A 227 6.99 5.41 -13.73
C GLU A 227 6.43 4.11 -14.29
N ARG A 228 6.28 3.07 -13.47
CA ARG A 228 5.63 1.83 -13.91
C ARG A 228 4.20 2.06 -14.38
N ASN A 229 3.44 2.93 -13.71
CA ASN A 229 2.10 3.30 -14.13
C ASN A 229 2.06 4.14 -15.43
N ILE A 230 3.19 4.74 -15.83
CA ILE A 230 3.34 5.51 -17.09
C ILE A 230 3.83 4.59 -18.23
N VAL A 231 4.42 3.43 -17.92
CA VAL A 231 4.78 2.45 -18.96
C VAL A 231 3.49 1.87 -19.55
N GLU A 232 3.05 2.44 -20.66
CA GLU A 232 1.88 1.94 -21.39
C GLU A 232 2.15 0.53 -21.93
N GLU A 233 3.35 0.31 -22.46
CA GLU A 233 3.74 -0.94 -23.08
C GLU A 233 3.85 -2.09 -22.07
N LYS A 234 3.07 -3.15 -22.28
CA LYS A 234 3.15 -4.37 -21.48
C LYS A 234 4.41 -5.13 -21.86
N GLU A 235 5.31 -5.31 -20.91
CA GLU A 235 6.54 -6.09 -21.08
C GLU A 235 6.52 -7.29 -20.14
N GLY A 236 7.11 -8.40 -20.57
CA GLY A 236 7.32 -9.56 -19.74
C GLY A 236 8.36 -10.51 -20.30
N VAL A 237 8.83 -11.41 -19.43
CA VAL A 237 9.84 -12.43 -19.72
C VAL A 237 9.32 -13.77 -19.25
N PHE A 238 9.50 -14.80 -20.08
CA PHE A 238 9.14 -16.17 -19.73
C PHE A 238 10.11 -16.72 -18.70
N THR A 239 9.60 -17.38 -17.65
CA THR A 239 10.44 -17.88 -16.55
C THR A 239 11.09 -19.23 -16.86
N GLY A 240 10.77 -19.88 -17.97
CA GLY A 240 11.22 -21.25 -18.26
C GLY A 240 10.48 -22.32 -17.47
N ARG A 241 9.36 -21.97 -16.84
CA ARG A 241 8.55 -22.85 -15.99
C ARG A 241 7.07 -22.79 -16.35
N TYR A 242 6.37 -23.84 -15.95
CA TYR A 242 4.94 -24.02 -16.21
C TYR A 242 4.20 -24.26 -14.91
N ALA A 243 3.00 -23.69 -14.82
CA ALA A 243 1.99 -24.05 -13.85
C ALA A 243 1.09 -25.14 -14.45
N VAL A 244 0.38 -25.88 -13.60
CA VAL A 244 -0.60 -26.89 -14.00
C VAL A 244 -1.99 -26.35 -13.73
N HIS A 245 -2.83 -26.31 -14.77
CA HIS A 245 -4.22 -25.91 -14.63
C HIS A 245 -4.94 -26.88 -13.68
N PRO A 246 -5.54 -26.41 -12.56
CA PRO A 246 -6.01 -27.30 -11.50
C PRO A 246 -7.23 -28.14 -11.90
N ILE A 247 -8.01 -27.68 -12.90
CA ILE A 247 -9.15 -28.43 -13.46
C ILE A 247 -8.75 -29.29 -14.69
N THR A 248 -8.12 -28.70 -15.72
CA THR A 248 -7.83 -29.41 -16.99
C THR A 248 -6.53 -30.22 -16.98
N GLY A 249 -5.60 -29.92 -16.07
CA GLY A 249 -4.26 -30.51 -16.05
C GLY A 249 -3.31 -29.98 -17.13
N GLU A 250 -3.75 -29.01 -17.94
CA GLU A 250 -2.93 -28.41 -19.00
C GLU A 250 -1.76 -27.62 -18.40
N LYS A 251 -0.61 -27.62 -19.11
CA LYS A 251 0.55 -26.81 -18.73
C LYS A 251 0.35 -25.37 -19.20
N ILE A 252 0.55 -24.44 -18.28
CA ILE A 252 0.37 -23.00 -18.51
C ILE A 252 1.74 -22.32 -18.32
N PRO A 253 2.29 -21.62 -19.32
CA PRO A 253 3.57 -20.94 -19.18
C PRO A 253 3.51 -19.84 -18.12
N ILE A 254 4.56 -19.73 -17.31
CA ILE A 254 4.68 -18.72 -16.26
C ILE A 254 5.60 -17.58 -16.72
N TRP A 255 5.11 -16.36 -16.68
CA TRP A 255 5.82 -15.14 -17.03
C TRP A 255 6.02 -14.23 -15.81
N THR A 256 7.02 -13.35 -15.88
CA THR A 256 7.07 -12.14 -15.06
C THR A 256 6.68 -10.95 -15.93
N ALA A 257 5.83 -10.04 -15.45
CA ALA A 257 5.32 -8.93 -16.26
C ALA A 257 5.20 -7.62 -15.47
N ASN A 258 5.42 -6.49 -16.16
CA ASN A 258 5.55 -5.17 -15.54
C ASN A 258 4.25 -4.55 -15.01
N TYR A 259 3.10 -5.02 -15.51
CA TYR A 259 1.77 -4.51 -15.16
C TYR A 259 1.13 -5.23 -13.97
N ILE A 260 1.81 -6.21 -13.37
CA ILE A 260 1.36 -6.93 -12.18
C ILE A 260 1.94 -6.26 -10.93
N LEU A 261 1.10 -6.06 -9.91
CA LEU A 261 1.47 -5.37 -8.68
C LEU A 261 1.63 -6.36 -7.52
N TRP A 262 2.84 -6.49 -6.95
CA TRP A 262 3.14 -7.40 -5.84
C TRP A 262 2.22 -7.22 -4.62
N GLY A 263 1.80 -5.99 -4.33
CA GLY A 263 0.91 -5.68 -3.20
C GLY A 263 -0.59 -5.68 -3.50
N TYR A 264 -1.04 -6.31 -4.60
CA TYR A 264 -2.47 -6.48 -4.92
C TYR A 264 -2.78 -7.95 -5.18
N GLY A 265 -3.80 -8.48 -4.49
CA GLY A 265 -4.08 -9.91 -4.49
C GLY A 265 -2.88 -10.69 -3.95
N THR A 266 -2.44 -11.71 -4.70
CA THR A 266 -1.27 -12.54 -4.37
C THR A 266 0.02 -12.07 -5.05
N GLY A 267 -0.03 -10.97 -5.81
CA GLY A 267 1.09 -10.54 -6.67
C GLY A 267 1.29 -11.42 -7.91
N ALA A 268 0.32 -12.29 -8.20
CA ALA A 268 0.27 -13.14 -9.39
C ALA A 268 -1.15 -13.15 -9.97
N ILE A 269 -1.26 -13.31 -11.29
CA ILE A 269 -2.53 -13.41 -12.01
C ILE A 269 -2.59 -14.66 -12.87
N MET A 270 -3.82 -15.09 -13.14
CA MET A 270 -4.16 -16.00 -14.21
C MET A 270 -4.59 -15.13 -15.39
N ALA A 271 -3.89 -15.23 -16.51
CA ALA A 271 -4.15 -14.35 -17.63
C ALA A 271 -5.12 -15.00 -18.61
N VAL A 272 -6.19 -14.28 -18.95
CA VAL A 272 -7.26 -14.76 -19.84
C VAL A 272 -7.47 -13.77 -20.99
N PRO A 273 -6.62 -13.84 -22.04
CA PRO A 273 -6.56 -12.82 -23.10
C PRO A 273 -7.87 -12.57 -23.85
N ALA A 274 -8.76 -13.56 -23.90
CA ALA A 274 -10.06 -13.36 -24.55
C ALA A 274 -10.99 -12.44 -23.76
N HIS A 275 -10.72 -12.20 -22.46
CA HIS A 275 -11.64 -11.56 -21.51
C HIS A 275 -11.02 -10.51 -20.58
N ASP A 276 -9.74 -10.17 -20.73
CA ASP A 276 -9.07 -9.03 -20.07
C ASP A 276 -8.23 -8.27 -21.10
N GLU A 277 -8.42 -6.96 -21.20
CA GLU A 277 -7.75 -6.11 -22.19
C GLU A 277 -6.22 -6.09 -22.04
N ARG A 278 -5.71 -6.10 -20.80
CA ARG A 278 -4.26 -6.04 -20.53
C ARG A 278 -3.60 -7.36 -20.91
N ASP A 279 -4.28 -8.46 -20.60
CA ASP A 279 -3.83 -9.80 -20.98
C ASP A 279 -3.87 -9.98 -22.50
N HIS A 280 -4.87 -9.38 -23.17
CA HIS A 280 -5.01 -9.40 -24.63
C HIS A 280 -3.89 -8.65 -25.34
N GLU A 281 -3.56 -7.43 -24.89
CA GLU A 281 -2.43 -6.65 -25.39
C GLU A 281 -1.11 -7.43 -25.25
N PHE A 282 -0.91 -8.05 -24.08
CA PHE A 282 0.26 -8.87 -23.82
C PHE A 282 0.30 -10.11 -24.73
N ALA A 283 -0.81 -10.83 -24.85
CA ALA A 283 -0.89 -12.03 -25.67
C ALA A 283 -0.61 -11.74 -27.14
N LYS A 284 -1.14 -10.63 -27.68
CA LYS A 284 -0.83 -10.19 -29.05
C LYS A 284 0.64 -9.90 -29.26
N LYS A 285 1.26 -9.18 -28.33
CA LYS A 285 2.67 -8.80 -28.42
C LYS A 285 3.59 -10.03 -28.39
N TYR A 286 3.28 -11.01 -27.55
CA TYR A 286 4.12 -12.19 -27.31
C TYR A 286 3.63 -13.45 -28.05
N ALA A 287 2.64 -13.32 -28.94
CA ALA A 287 2.00 -14.42 -29.68
C ALA A 287 1.54 -15.58 -28.76
N VAL A 288 1.03 -15.23 -27.57
CA VAL A 288 0.44 -16.20 -26.65
C VAL A 288 -0.99 -16.53 -27.12
N PRO A 289 -1.46 -17.78 -26.99
CA PRO A 289 -2.80 -18.14 -27.44
C PRO A 289 -3.91 -17.30 -26.80
N ILE A 290 -4.94 -17.00 -27.59
CA ILE A 290 -6.19 -16.38 -27.12
C ILE A 290 -7.27 -17.46 -27.15
N LYS A 291 -7.85 -17.79 -25.99
CA LYS A 291 -8.83 -18.88 -25.84
C LYS A 291 -10.18 -18.32 -25.36
N PRO A 292 -11.17 -18.15 -26.24
CA PRO A 292 -12.49 -17.66 -25.84
C PRO A 292 -13.24 -18.70 -25.02
N VAL A 293 -13.75 -18.28 -23.87
CA VAL A 293 -14.56 -19.09 -22.95
C VAL A 293 -15.88 -18.45 -22.56
N ILE A 294 -16.13 -17.22 -22.99
CA ILE A 294 -17.41 -16.53 -22.83
C ILE A 294 -17.77 -15.93 -24.19
N LYS A 295 -19.01 -16.16 -24.62
CA LYS A 295 -19.60 -15.49 -25.78
C LYS A 295 -20.65 -14.47 -25.39
N PRO A 296 -20.84 -13.40 -26.19
CA PRO A 296 -21.96 -12.49 -26.03
C PRO A 296 -23.31 -13.21 -26.05
N VAL A 297 -24.30 -12.65 -25.35
CA VAL A 297 -25.69 -13.13 -25.41
C VAL A 297 -26.30 -12.85 -26.79
N GLU A 298 -25.94 -11.71 -27.38
CA GLU A 298 -26.38 -11.28 -28.71
C GLU A 298 -25.17 -10.80 -29.53
N GLY A 299 -25.15 -11.15 -30.81
CA GLY A 299 -24.09 -10.79 -31.75
C GLY A 299 -22.88 -11.74 -31.73
N ASP A 300 -21.95 -11.48 -32.65
CA ASP A 300 -20.66 -12.16 -32.73
C ASP A 300 -19.56 -11.24 -32.17
N TRP A 301 -18.46 -11.85 -31.71
CA TRP A 301 -17.31 -11.12 -31.18
C TRP A 301 -16.01 -11.63 -31.80
N ASP A 302 -15.12 -10.71 -32.14
CA ASP A 302 -13.79 -11.03 -32.67
C ASP A 302 -12.74 -10.95 -31.57
N TYR A 303 -12.51 -12.09 -30.91
CA TYR A 303 -11.53 -12.23 -29.83
C TYR A 303 -10.08 -12.09 -30.29
N GLU A 304 -9.81 -12.07 -31.60
CA GLU A 304 -8.46 -11.75 -32.11
C GLU A 304 -8.27 -10.24 -32.23
N LYS A 305 -9.35 -9.45 -32.25
CA LYS A 305 -9.28 -7.99 -32.33
C LYS A 305 -9.31 -7.33 -30.96
N GLU A 306 -10.17 -7.78 -30.06
CA GLU A 306 -10.37 -7.16 -28.75
C GLU A 306 -10.91 -8.16 -27.71
N ALA A 307 -10.58 -7.93 -26.44
CA ALA A 307 -11.08 -8.76 -25.35
C ALA A 307 -12.57 -8.51 -25.12
N TYR A 308 -13.34 -9.59 -24.92
CA TYR A 308 -14.73 -9.50 -24.48
C TYR A 308 -14.79 -9.48 -22.96
N THR A 309 -14.92 -8.30 -22.36
CA THR A 309 -14.85 -8.09 -20.90
C THR A 309 -16.20 -8.22 -20.19
N GLU A 310 -17.31 -8.16 -20.94
CA GLU A 310 -18.67 -8.21 -20.41
C GLU A 310 -19.10 -9.60 -19.94
N GLU A 311 -20.27 -9.66 -19.29
CA GLU A 311 -20.90 -10.93 -18.95
C GLU A 311 -21.60 -11.56 -20.16
N GLY A 312 -21.53 -12.89 -20.25
CA GLY A 312 -22.09 -13.63 -21.37
C GLY A 312 -22.44 -15.07 -21.01
N ILE A 313 -22.31 -15.96 -21.99
CA ILE A 313 -22.57 -17.39 -21.86
C ILE A 313 -21.26 -18.15 -21.98
N LEU A 314 -21.01 -19.07 -21.06
CA LEU A 314 -19.80 -19.89 -21.08
C LEU A 314 -19.79 -20.86 -22.26
N ILE A 315 -18.61 -20.97 -22.87
CA ILE A 315 -18.25 -21.91 -23.93
C ILE A 315 -16.86 -22.48 -23.62
N ASN A 316 -16.50 -23.62 -24.21
CA ASN A 316 -15.17 -24.23 -24.07
C ASN A 316 -14.74 -24.43 -22.59
N SER A 317 -15.71 -24.66 -21.71
CA SER A 317 -15.58 -24.66 -20.24
C SER A 317 -16.10 -25.96 -19.61
N ASN A 318 -15.98 -27.08 -20.33
CA ASN A 318 -16.37 -28.41 -19.89
C ASN A 318 -17.83 -28.46 -19.37
N SER A 319 -18.04 -28.92 -18.13
CA SER A 319 -19.35 -29.06 -17.50
C SER A 319 -20.05 -27.73 -17.19
N PHE A 320 -19.40 -26.59 -17.43
CA PHE A 320 -19.95 -25.26 -17.19
C PHE A 320 -20.46 -24.58 -18.48
N ASP A 321 -20.35 -25.23 -19.63
CA ASP A 321 -20.86 -24.71 -20.90
C ASP A 321 -22.36 -24.42 -20.82
N GLY A 322 -22.77 -23.29 -21.42
CA GLY A 322 -24.16 -22.83 -21.46
C GLY A 322 -24.62 -22.05 -20.23
N LEU A 323 -23.82 -21.99 -19.15
CA LEU A 323 -24.12 -21.15 -18.00
C LEU A 323 -23.90 -19.67 -18.29
N LYS A 324 -24.66 -18.79 -17.62
CA LYS A 324 -24.37 -17.36 -17.62
C LYS A 324 -23.17 -17.06 -16.74
N SER A 325 -22.36 -16.06 -17.07
CA SER A 325 -21.16 -15.68 -16.31
C SER A 325 -21.41 -15.52 -14.80
N SER A 326 -22.49 -14.84 -14.40
CA SER A 326 -22.84 -14.65 -12.98
C SER A 326 -23.11 -15.96 -12.24
N GLU A 327 -23.87 -16.87 -12.83
CA GLU A 327 -24.13 -18.21 -12.28
C GLU A 327 -22.85 -19.07 -12.27
N ALA A 328 -22.04 -18.96 -13.33
CA ALA A 328 -20.80 -19.70 -13.46
C ALA A 328 -19.76 -19.29 -12.43
N LYS A 329 -19.66 -17.99 -12.09
CA LYS A 329 -18.77 -17.51 -11.01
C LYS A 329 -19.05 -18.27 -9.71
N GLU A 330 -20.31 -18.35 -9.30
CA GLU A 330 -20.70 -19.06 -8.08
C GLU A 330 -20.41 -20.56 -8.14
N LYS A 331 -20.83 -21.22 -9.22
CA LYS A 331 -20.66 -22.67 -9.40
C LYS A 331 -19.19 -23.09 -9.51
N ILE A 332 -18.37 -22.33 -10.22
CA ILE A 332 -16.93 -22.61 -10.36
C ILE A 332 -16.24 -22.37 -9.03
N THR A 333 -16.53 -21.27 -8.32
CA THR A 333 -15.95 -21.06 -6.99
C THR A 333 -16.30 -22.19 -6.03
N GLN A 334 -17.56 -22.64 -6.00
CA GLN A 334 -17.96 -23.78 -5.19
C GLN A 334 -17.21 -25.07 -5.59
N TYR A 335 -17.06 -25.32 -6.89
CA TYR A 335 -16.31 -26.47 -7.39
C TYR A 335 -14.84 -26.43 -6.94
N LEU A 336 -14.21 -25.25 -6.97
CA LEU A 336 -12.82 -25.07 -6.52
C LEU A 336 -12.67 -25.38 -5.02
N GLU A 337 -13.64 -24.96 -4.20
CA GLU A 337 -13.69 -25.24 -2.76
C GLU A 337 -13.87 -26.74 -2.48
N GLU A 338 -14.83 -27.39 -3.13
CA GLU A 338 -15.10 -28.82 -2.97
C GLU A 338 -13.89 -29.70 -3.35
N LYS A 339 -13.08 -29.23 -4.30
CA LYS A 339 -11.85 -29.90 -4.73
C LYS A 339 -10.62 -29.51 -3.92
N GLY A 340 -10.72 -28.54 -3.01
CA GLY A 340 -9.59 -28.05 -2.20
C GLY A 340 -8.50 -27.35 -3.03
N ILE A 341 -8.83 -26.88 -4.23
CA ILE A 341 -7.93 -26.22 -5.19
C ILE A 341 -8.18 -24.71 -5.29
N GLY A 342 -9.09 -24.17 -4.48
CA GLY A 342 -9.34 -22.75 -4.34
C GLY A 342 -10.39 -22.46 -3.29
N GLU A 343 -10.63 -21.18 -3.03
CA GLU A 343 -11.65 -20.72 -2.08
C GLU A 343 -12.24 -19.38 -2.48
N LYS A 344 -13.47 -19.10 -2.07
CA LYS A 344 -14.06 -17.76 -2.19
C LYS A 344 -13.26 -16.78 -1.35
N THR A 345 -12.86 -15.67 -1.96
CA THR A 345 -12.04 -14.65 -1.30
C THR A 345 -12.62 -13.27 -1.51
N ILE A 346 -12.66 -12.49 -0.43
CA ILE A 346 -12.93 -11.05 -0.50
C ILE A 346 -11.58 -10.35 -0.45
N ASN A 347 -11.27 -9.58 -1.47
CA ASN A 347 -10.05 -8.78 -1.55
C ASN A 347 -10.38 -7.30 -1.53
N PHE A 348 -9.50 -6.50 -0.94
CA PHE A 348 -9.61 -5.04 -0.93
C PHE A 348 -8.41 -4.43 -1.66
N ARG A 349 -8.65 -3.35 -2.39
CA ARG A 349 -7.57 -2.54 -2.97
C ARG A 349 -6.86 -1.72 -1.89
N LEU A 350 -7.58 -1.38 -0.81
CA LEU A 350 -7.01 -0.73 0.37
C LEU A 350 -5.81 -1.52 0.89
N ARG A 351 -4.75 -0.80 1.27
CA ARG A 351 -3.57 -1.36 1.93
C ARG A 351 -3.45 -0.80 3.33
N ASP A 352 -2.73 -1.52 4.17
CA ASP A 352 -2.37 -1.04 5.50
C ASP A 352 -1.60 0.28 5.42
N TRP A 353 -1.87 1.15 6.38
CA TRP A 353 -1.34 2.50 6.38
C TRP A 353 0.06 2.53 6.99
N ASN A 354 1.08 2.83 6.17
CA ASN A 354 2.44 3.07 6.64
C ASN A 354 2.53 4.45 7.32
N ILE A 355 2.83 4.46 8.63
CA ILE A 355 2.92 5.66 9.45
C ILE A 355 4.36 6.07 9.79
N SER A 356 5.35 5.22 9.50
CA SER A 356 6.76 5.52 9.76
C SER A 356 7.30 6.60 8.83
N ARG A 357 7.98 7.61 9.36
CA ARG A 357 8.69 8.64 8.60
C ARG A 357 10.10 8.82 9.16
N GLN A 358 11.10 8.77 8.28
CA GLN A 358 12.51 9.04 8.61
C GLN A 358 12.77 10.55 8.60
N ARG A 359 12.02 11.27 9.44
CA ARG A 359 12.02 12.73 9.57
C ARG A 359 12.10 13.10 11.04
N TYR A 360 12.50 14.33 11.31
CA TYR A 360 12.57 14.82 12.67
C TYR A 360 11.26 15.44 13.13
N TRP A 361 10.64 16.28 12.29
CA TRP A 361 9.51 17.10 12.73
C TRP A 361 8.18 16.34 12.69
N GLY A 362 8.03 15.39 13.61
CA GLY A 362 6.85 14.57 13.79
C GLY A 362 6.78 13.96 15.19
N THR A 363 5.68 13.26 15.48
CA THR A 363 5.50 12.57 16.77
C THR A 363 6.47 11.38 16.89
N PRO A 364 7.34 11.29 17.90
CA PRO A 364 8.16 10.09 18.10
C PRO A 364 7.30 8.85 18.34
N ILE A 365 7.60 7.74 17.65
CA ILE A 365 6.91 6.47 17.88
C ILE A 365 7.35 5.89 19.24
N PRO A 366 6.43 5.54 20.15
CA PRO A 366 6.75 5.19 21.54
C PRO A 366 7.20 3.72 21.69
N ILE A 367 8.23 3.32 20.95
CA ILE A 367 8.81 1.98 20.95
C ILE A 367 10.29 2.02 21.35
N ILE A 368 10.75 0.95 22.01
CA ILE A 368 12.13 0.68 22.38
C ILE A 368 12.55 -0.69 21.84
N TYR A 369 13.71 -0.72 21.19
CA TYR A 369 14.39 -1.92 20.71
C TYR A 369 15.41 -2.41 21.72
N CYS A 370 15.18 -3.61 22.26
CA CYS A 370 16.07 -4.28 23.19
C CYS A 370 16.56 -5.60 22.59
N ASN A 371 17.87 -5.85 22.64
CA ASN A 371 18.47 -7.08 22.09
C ASN A 371 17.95 -8.37 22.77
N GLU A 372 17.38 -8.27 23.96
CA GLU A 372 16.93 -9.41 24.77
C GLU A 372 15.41 -9.56 24.77
N CYS A 373 14.68 -8.44 24.71
CA CYS A 373 13.22 -8.41 24.80
C CYS A 373 12.55 -8.15 23.45
N GLY A 374 13.31 -7.81 22.41
CA GLY A 374 12.79 -7.44 21.10
C GLY A 374 12.17 -6.04 21.10
N ILE A 375 10.97 -5.94 20.53
CA ILE A 375 10.18 -4.71 20.44
C ILE A 375 9.40 -4.53 21.74
N VAL A 376 9.65 -3.42 22.44
CA VAL A 376 9.06 -3.12 23.74
C VAL A 376 8.38 -1.75 23.70
N PRO A 377 7.10 -1.63 24.06
CA PRO A 377 6.44 -0.33 24.13
C PRO A 377 7.00 0.51 25.30
N VAL A 378 7.01 1.83 25.13
CA VAL A 378 7.24 2.76 26.24
C VAL A 378 6.05 2.65 27.21
N PRO A 379 6.28 2.56 28.55
CA PRO A 379 5.18 2.57 29.52
C PRO A 379 4.34 3.85 29.40
N GLU A 380 3.03 3.74 29.55
CA GLU A 380 2.10 4.87 29.37
C GLU A 380 2.40 6.04 30.29
N GLU A 381 2.81 5.76 31.53
CA GLU A 381 3.20 6.75 32.53
C GLU A 381 4.46 7.56 32.15
N ASN A 382 5.24 7.06 31.20
CA ASN A 382 6.44 7.70 30.68
C ASN A 382 6.18 8.50 29.39
N LEU A 383 4.93 8.61 28.96
CA LEU A 383 4.56 9.51 27.87
C LEU A 383 4.48 10.97 28.35
N PRO A 384 4.83 11.95 27.51
CA PRO A 384 5.29 11.79 26.13
C PRO A 384 6.76 11.39 26.00
N VAL A 385 7.08 10.64 24.94
CA VAL A 385 8.45 10.62 24.40
C VAL A 385 8.64 11.96 23.68
N VAL A 386 9.35 12.88 24.32
CA VAL A 386 9.53 14.26 23.84
C VAL A 386 10.54 14.30 22.71
N LEU A 387 10.22 15.06 21.66
CA LEU A 387 11.14 15.33 20.56
C LEU A 387 12.30 16.22 21.07
N PRO A 388 13.57 15.82 20.89
CA PRO A 388 14.72 16.60 21.38
C PRO A 388 14.86 17.92 20.60
N GLU A 389 15.24 19.03 21.24
CA GLU A 389 15.36 20.34 20.56
C GLU A 389 16.73 20.59 19.92
N ASN A 390 17.76 19.87 20.37
CA ASN A 390 19.16 20.02 19.96
C ASN A 390 19.51 19.09 18.79
N VAL A 391 18.75 19.19 17.70
CA VAL A 391 18.95 18.32 16.52
C VAL A 391 19.45 19.13 15.34
N GLU A 392 20.45 18.57 14.64
CA GLU A 392 20.97 19.17 13.41
C GLU A 392 20.13 18.71 12.20
N PHE A 393 19.47 19.66 11.54
CA PHE A 393 18.65 19.39 10.35
C PHE A 393 19.46 19.62 9.08
N THR A 394 20.19 18.60 8.65
CA THR A 394 20.94 18.65 7.38
C THR A 394 20.05 18.40 6.16
N GLY A 395 18.78 18.02 6.37
CA GLY A 395 17.86 17.58 5.31
C GLY A 395 18.19 16.20 4.72
N MET A 396 19.18 15.52 5.32
CA MET A 396 19.66 14.19 4.92
C MET A 396 19.58 13.18 6.07
N GLY A 397 19.16 11.95 5.79
CA GLY A 397 19.04 10.91 6.81
C GLY A 397 17.85 11.10 7.76
N ASN A 398 17.75 10.23 8.75
CA ASN A 398 16.87 10.44 9.91
C ASN A 398 17.67 11.22 10.99
N PRO A 399 17.34 12.50 11.28
CA PRO A 399 18.13 13.29 12.22
C PRO A 399 18.16 12.73 13.64
N LEU A 400 17.08 12.04 14.07
CA LEU A 400 16.98 11.49 15.42
C LEU A 400 18.00 10.39 15.69
N GLU A 401 18.46 9.66 14.67
CA GLU A 401 19.49 8.62 14.81
C GLU A 401 20.83 9.16 15.33
N LYS A 402 21.10 10.45 15.09
CA LYS A 402 22.36 11.10 15.47
C LYS A 402 22.33 11.69 16.88
N VAL A 403 21.17 11.68 17.55
CA VAL A 403 20.97 12.30 18.86
C VAL A 403 21.12 11.22 19.94
N GLU A 404 22.36 10.97 20.36
CA GLU A 404 22.67 9.84 21.27
C GLU A 404 21.86 9.87 22.57
N GLU A 405 21.60 11.05 23.13
CA GLU A 405 20.82 11.21 24.36
C GLU A 405 19.33 10.86 24.21
N PHE A 406 18.80 10.97 22.98
CA PHE A 406 17.44 10.55 22.66
C PHE A 406 17.40 9.05 22.36
N VAL A 407 18.29 8.59 21.49
CA VAL A 407 18.31 7.20 21.01
C VAL A 407 18.62 6.22 22.13
N ASN A 408 19.63 6.50 22.94
CA ASN A 408 20.09 5.56 23.96
C ASN A 408 19.18 5.62 25.19
N THR A 409 18.62 4.49 25.57
CA THR A 409 17.76 4.37 26.75
C THR A 409 17.93 3.01 27.43
N LYS A 410 17.14 2.74 28.47
CA LYS A 410 17.07 1.44 29.13
C LYS A 410 15.77 0.74 28.74
N CYS A 411 15.84 -0.57 28.54
CA CYS A 411 14.64 -1.37 28.33
C CYS A 411 13.76 -1.33 29.59
N PRO A 412 12.47 -0.94 29.49
CA PRO A 412 11.59 -0.89 30.65
C PRO A 412 11.25 -2.29 31.20
N LYS A 413 11.46 -3.35 30.41
CA LYS A 413 11.18 -4.74 30.81
C LYS A 413 12.35 -5.40 31.57
N CYS A 414 13.59 -5.16 31.15
CA CYS A 414 14.77 -5.86 31.71
C CYS A 414 15.88 -4.94 32.23
N GLY A 415 15.75 -3.62 32.09
CA GLY A 415 16.72 -2.62 32.56
C GLY A 415 18.02 -2.51 31.76
N LYS A 416 18.29 -3.44 30.83
CA LYS A 416 19.48 -3.44 29.97
C LYS A 416 19.48 -2.28 28.96
N PRO A 417 20.65 -1.90 28.40
CA PRO A 417 20.74 -0.90 27.33
C PRO A 417 19.84 -1.25 26.14
N ALA A 418 19.15 -0.25 25.62
CA ALA A 418 18.21 -0.37 24.52
C ALA A 418 18.20 0.92 23.69
N LYS A 419 17.56 0.89 22.52
CA LYS A 419 17.46 2.04 21.62
C LYS A 419 16.02 2.43 21.38
N ARG A 420 15.67 3.71 21.42
CA ARG A 420 14.34 4.19 21.00
C ARG A 420 14.15 4.01 19.50
N GLU A 421 12.90 3.88 19.08
CA GLU A 421 12.50 4.12 17.70
C GLU A 421 12.85 5.56 17.32
N THR A 422 13.45 5.72 16.15
CA THR A 422 13.89 7.02 15.60
C THR A 422 12.96 7.50 14.50
N ASP A 423 12.11 6.63 13.95
CA ASP A 423 11.02 7.08 13.08
C ASP A 423 9.98 7.91 13.86
N THR A 424 9.46 8.94 13.19
CA THR A 424 8.29 9.68 13.66
C THR A 424 7.03 9.24 12.92
N MET A 425 5.87 9.48 13.51
CA MET A 425 4.58 9.25 12.88
C MET A 425 4.31 10.26 11.75
N ASP A 426 3.61 9.82 10.72
CA ASP A 426 3.05 10.65 9.67
C ASP A 426 2.01 11.66 10.22
N THR A 427 1.94 12.84 9.61
CA THR A 427 1.05 13.93 10.06
C THR A 427 -0.42 13.63 9.95
N PHE A 428 -0.83 12.67 9.08
CA PHE A 428 -2.23 12.27 9.05
C PHE A 428 -2.66 11.62 10.36
N ILE A 429 -1.74 11.12 11.21
CA ILE A 429 -2.08 10.67 12.57
C ILE A 429 -2.60 11.83 13.41
N ASP A 430 -1.92 12.97 13.35
CA ASP A 430 -2.32 14.17 14.10
C ASP A 430 -3.72 14.63 13.71
N SER A 431 -4.02 14.64 12.41
CA SER A 431 -5.28 15.13 11.85
C SER A 431 -6.40 14.08 11.80
N SER A 432 -6.14 12.83 12.18
CA SER A 432 -7.17 11.76 12.20
C SER A 432 -8.12 11.83 13.40
N TRP A 433 -7.81 12.62 14.43
CA TRP A 433 -8.62 12.67 15.65
C TRP A 433 -8.72 14.05 16.31
N TYR A 434 -8.14 15.10 15.73
CA TYR A 434 -8.13 16.46 16.31
C TYR A 434 -9.54 16.99 16.62
N PHE A 435 -10.54 16.60 15.82
CA PHE A 435 -11.94 16.97 16.02
C PHE A 435 -12.54 16.41 17.32
N LEU A 436 -11.98 15.34 17.89
CA LEU A 436 -12.34 14.82 19.21
C LEU A 436 -11.60 15.54 20.35
N ARG A 437 -10.49 16.22 20.05
CA ARG A 437 -9.67 16.92 21.05
C ARG A 437 -10.22 18.30 21.41
N TYR A 438 -10.87 18.97 20.45
CA TYR A 438 -11.69 20.15 20.71
C TYR A 438 -12.86 19.82 21.62
#